data_AF-A0A397S1G4-F1
#
_entry.id   AF-A0A397S1G4-F1
#
_cell.length_a   1.000
_cell.length_b   1.000
_cell.length_c   1.000
_cell.angle_alpha   90.00
_cell.angle_beta   90.00
_cell.angle_gamma   90.00
#
_symmetry.space_group_name_H-M   'P 1'
#
loop_
_entity.id
_entity.type
_entity.pdbx_description
1 polymer ?
#
loop_
_entity_poly.entity_id
_entity_poly.type
_entity_poly.pdbx_seq_one_letter_code
_entity_poly.pdbx_strand_id
1 'polypeptide(L)'
;MEEKDIKENTSLAVSENDVPEIIGSQFTVMQEYKENLDIAKKKAIEAQTHALGSSEKKTGVFKNKTAIESLQETTLSLADAQLIAAEAQEKSFEYQKKLAEITKYLFGLGVSNIAANRCVVRELEMRLSNAKEEEIDELAREEIKNLVRELKLQEDIMQKQSNLNEKLKSLDDKIKEFEGNKEEKDSYIKSLEIKIEDLEDEIHFLKSENVKVKREMNNKKYKILFYIFIGVAIVSLVAFILSIIALALKK
;
A
#
# COMPACT_ATOMS: atom_id res chain seq x y z
N MET A 1 20.21 8.15 -11.29
CA MET A 1 19.75 6.76 -11.33
C MET A 1 18.33 6.84 -11.85
N GLU A 2 18.15 6.60 -13.15
CA GLU A 2 16.92 6.86 -13.90
C GLU A 2 15.80 5.91 -13.45
N GLU A 3 14.68 6.53 -13.10
CA GLU A 3 13.36 5.92 -12.98
C GLU A 3 12.88 5.62 -14.41
N LYS A 4 13.22 4.44 -14.92
CA LYS A 4 12.73 3.95 -16.21
C LYS A 4 12.13 2.56 -16.05
N ASP A 5 10.90 2.46 -16.56
CA ASP A 5 10.23 1.27 -17.03
C ASP A 5 9.59 0.34 -16.00
N ILE A 6 8.53 0.85 -15.36
CA ILE A 6 7.35 0.03 -15.04
C ILE A 6 6.18 0.55 -15.89
N LYS A 7 6.18 0.19 -17.17
CA LYS A 7 5.01 0.29 -18.04
C LYS A 7 4.90 -0.99 -18.86
N GLU A 8 4.33 -2.02 -18.25
CA GLU A 8 3.35 -2.88 -18.93
C GLU A 8 2.59 -3.69 -17.89
N ASN A 9 1.52 -3.11 -17.37
CA ASN A 9 0.38 -3.91 -16.95
C ASN A 9 -0.85 -3.19 -17.50
N THR A 10 -1.30 -3.65 -18.66
CA THR A 10 -2.50 -3.18 -19.32
C THR A 10 -3.64 -3.38 -18.33
N SER A 11 -4.04 -2.33 -17.63
CA SER A 11 -5.25 -2.36 -16.82
C SER A 11 -6.40 -2.59 -17.80
N LEU A 12 -6.85 -3.83 -17.91
CA LEU A 12 -8.15 -4.19 -18.47
C LEU A 12 -9.18 -3.49 -17.57
N ALA A 13 -9.47 -2.23 -17.86
CA ALA A 13 -10.55 -1.47 -17.26
C ALA A 13 -11.86 -2.03 -17.82
N VAL A 14 -12.20 -3.22 -17.36
CA VAL A 14 -13.45 -3.91 -17.69
C VAL A 14 -14.51 -3.36 -16.75
N SER A 15 -15.61 -2.88 -17.31
CA SER A 15 -16.78 -2.46 -16.53
C SER A 15 -17.33 -3.66 -15.79
N GLU A 16 -17.72 -3.50 -14.52
CA GLU A 16 -18.31 -4.56 -13.69
C GLU A 16 -19.52 -5.23 -14.36
N ASN A 17 -20.25 -4.47 -15.18
CA ASN A 17 -21.43 -4.94 -15.92
C ASN A 17 -21.08 -5.95 -17.04
N ASP A 18 -19.85 -5.92 -17.53
CA ASP A 18 -19.41 -6.78 -18.64
C ASP A 18 -18.82 -8.10 -18.12
N VAL A 19 -18.51 -8.19 -16.82
CA VAL A 19 -17.90 -9.35 -16.18
C VAL A 19 -18.70 -10.65 -16.42
N PRO A 20 -20.04 -10.68 -16.25
CA PRO A 20 -20.82 -11.90 -16.49
C PRO A 20 -20.74 -12.37 -17.95
N GLU A 21 -20.78 -11.45 -18.91
CA GLU A 21 -20.71 -11.77 -20.34
C GLU A 21 -19.31 -12.29 -20.72
N ILE A 22 -18.26 -11.64 -20.22
CA ILE A 22 -16.87 -12.06 -20.43
C ILE A 22 -16.64 -13.47 -19.87
N ILE A 23 -17.05 -13.73 -18.63
CA ILE A 23 -16.96 -15.07 -18.03
C ILE A 23 -17.79 -16.06 -18.85
N GLY A 24 -18.99 -15.65 -19.28
CA GLY A 24 -19.83 -16.41 -20.20
C GLY A 24 -19.09 -16.91 -21.43
N SER A 25 -18.47 -16.00 -22.15
CA SER A 25 -17.66 -16.29 -23.33
C SER A 25 -16.53 -17.27 -23.03
N GLN A 26 -15.82 -17.10 -21.90
CA GLN A 26 -14.73 -18.03 -21.55
C GLN A 26 -15.24 -19.45 -21.27
N PHE A 27 -16.40 -19.59 -20.63
CA PHE A 27 -17.02 -20.91 -20.42
C PHE A 27 -17.47 -21.56 -21.73
N THR A 28 -18.00 -20.79 -22.67
CA THR A 28 -18.34 -21.30 -24.01
C THR A 28 -17.10 -21.84 -24.71
N VAL A 29 -16.00 -21.08 -24.70
CA VAL A 29 -14.71 -21.53 -25.28
C VAL A 29 -14.21 -22.81 -24.60
N MET A 30 -14.30 -22.89 -23.27
CA MET A 30 -13.91 -24.10 -22.53
C MET A 30 -14.73 -25.32 -22.97
N GLN A 31 -16.04 -25.16 -23.17
CA GLN A 31 -16.94 -26.23 -23.61
C GLN A 31 -16.63 -26.71 -25.04
N GLU A 32 -16.33 -25.80 -25.96
CA GLU A 32 -15.95 -26.17 -27.34
C GLU A 32 -14.70 -27.07 -27.37
N TYR A 33 -13.68 -26.73 -26.57
CA TYR A 33 -12.47 -27.56 -26.48
C TYR A 33 -12.75 -28.91 -25.80
N LYS A 34 -13.65 -28.95 -24.82
CA LYS A 34 -14.06 -30.19 -24.17
C LYS A 34 -14.81 -31.11 -25.14
N GLU A 35 -15.70 -30.56 -25.95
CA GLU A 35 -16.43 -31.32 -26.96
C GLU A 35 -15.47 -31.93 -28.01
N ASN A 36 -14.49 -31.15 -28.48
CA ASN A 36 -13.46 -31.64 -29.38
C ASN A 36 -12.65 -32.80 -28.77
N LEU A 37 -12.31 -32.70 -27.48
CA LEU A 37 -11.64 -33.77 -26.74
C LEU A 37 -12.52 -35.02 -26.65
N ASP A 38 -13.81 -34.88 -26.36
CA ASP A 38 -14.72 -36.02 -26.22
C ASP A 38 -14.95 -36.75 -27.54
N ILE A 39 -15.07 -36.01 -28.65
CA ILE A 39 -15.13 -36.58 -30.00
C ILE A 39 -13.86 -37.37 -30.29
N ALA A 40 -12.67 -36.82 -29.99
CA ALA A 40 -11.40 -37.50 -30.22
C ALA A 40 -11.26 -38.76 -29.36
N LYS A 41 -11.62 -38.68 -28.06
CA LYS A 41 -11.64 -39.83 -27.15
C LYS A 41 -12.56 -40.94 -27.64
N LYS A 42 -13.77 -40.60 -28.10
CA LYS A 42 -14.73 -41.57 -28.63
C LYS A 42 -14.15 -42.30 -29.85
N LYS A 43 -13.56 -41.57 -30.80
CA LYS A 43 -12.89 -42.16 -31.98
C LYS A 43 -11.75 -43.09 -31.57
N ALA A 44 -10.93 -42.70 -30.59
CA ALA A 44 -9.84 -43.52 -30.09
C ALA A 44 -10.34 -44.84 -29.48
N ILE A 45 -11.41 -44.80 -28.69
CA ILE A 45 -12.02 -45.99 -28.09
C ILE A 45 -12.59 -46.92 -29.17
N GLU A 46 -13.27 -46.37 -30.18
CA GLU A 46 -13.81 -47.14 -31.30
C GLU A 46 -12.70 -47.82 -32.11
N ALA A 47 -11.62 -47.11 -32.43
CA ALA A 47 -10.46 -47.65 -33.14
C ALA A 47 -9.74 -48.74 -32.33
N GLN A 48 -9.57 -48.54 -31.02
CA GLN A 48 -8.99 -49.54 -30.14
C GLN A 48 -9.85 -50.81 -30.07
N THR A 49 -11.17 -50.65 -29.96
CA THR A 49 -12.12 -51.78 -29.95
C THR A 49 -12.07 -52.56 -31.26
N HIS A 50 -11.99 -51.86 -32.41
CA HIS A 50 -11.84 -52.49 -33.72
C HIS A 50 -10.52 -53.27 -33.87
N ALA A 51 -9.40 -52.70 -33.40
CA ALA A 51 -8.10 -53.36 -33.42
C ALA A 51 -8.09 -54.64 -32.55
N LEU A 52 -8.68 -54.58 -31.36
CA LEU A 52 -8.80 -55.73 -30.46
C LEU A 52 -9.70 -56.83 -31.06
N GLY A 53 -10.86 -56.48 -31.61
CA GLY A 53 -11.74 -57.45 -32.27
C GLY A 53 -11.12 -58.13 -33.51
N SER A 54 -10.20 -57.44 -34.19
CA SER A 54 -9.44 -58.01 -35.32
C SER A 54 -8.38 -59.03 -34.87
N SER A 55 -7.88 -58.91 -33.64
CA SER A 55 -6.89 -59.83 -33.06
C SER A 55 -7.48 -61.18 -32.63
N GLU A 56 -8.77 -61.23 -32.28
CA GLU A 56 -9.47 -62.43 -31.79
C GLU A 56 -9.84 -63.44 -32.90
N LYS A 57 -9.76 -63.05 -34.19
CA LYS A 57 -10.15 -63.90 -35.33
C LYS A 57 -9.15 -65.00 -35.73
N LYS A 58 -8.17 -65.35 -34.89
CA LYS A 58 -7.13 -66.34 -35.24
C LYS A 58 -7.49 -67.77 -34.84
N THR A 59 -8.04 -68.53 -35.79
CA THR A 59 -8.31 -69.97 -35.65
C THR A 59 -7.48 -70.83 -36.62
N GLY A 60 -6.55 -71.64 -36.08
CA GLY A 60 -6.07 -72.89 -36.70
C GLY A 60 -4.59 -72.98 -37.14
N VAL A 61 -3.87 -74.00 -36.65
CA VAL A 61 -2.41 -74.27 -36.82
C VAL A 61 -1.98 -74.65 -38.25
N PHE A 62 -2.92 -74.85 -39.19
CA PHE A 62 -2.64 -75.32 -40.57
C PHE A 62 -2.79 -74.26 -41.68
N LYS A 63 -2.80 -72.96 -41.33
CA LYS A 63 -3.16 -71.86 -42.23
C LYS A 63 -2.13 -70.71 -42.26
N ASN A 64 -0.85 -71.02 -42.47
CA ASN A 64 0.25 -70.04 -42.36
C ASN A 64 0.07 -68.75 -43.18
N LYS A 65 -0.47 -68.82 -44.41
CA LYS A 65 -0.70 -67.62 -45.24
C LYS A 65 -1.80 -66.71 -44.69
N THR A 66 -2.91 -67.31 -44.24
CA THR A 66 -4.05 -66.60 -43.64
C THR A 66 -3.75 -66.08 -42.24
N ALA A 67 -2.84 -66.75 -41.51
CA ALA A 67 -2.33 -66.24 -40.24
C ALA A 67 -1.42 -65.00 -40.41
N ILE A 68 -0.60 -64.95 -41.46
CA ILE A 68 0.25 -63.78 -41.78
C ILE A 68 -0.59 -62.59 -42.24
N GLU A 69 -1.57 -62.81 -43.12
CA GLU A 69 -2.49 -61.75 -43.58
C GLU A 69 -3.31 -61.18 -42.39
N SER A 70 -3.83 -62.05 -41.52
CA SER A 70 -4.52 -61.65 -40.28
C SER A 70 -3.61 -60.91 -39.29
N LEU A 71 -2.34 -61.32 -39.17
CA LEU A 71 -1.34 -60.60 -38.37
C LEU A 71 -1.09 -59.20 -38.91
N GLN A 72 -0.91 -59.06 -40.23
CA GLN A 72 -0.68 -57.78 -40.89
C GLN A 72 -1.87 -56.84 -40.74
N GLU A 73 -3.10 -57.35 -40.89
CA GLU A 73 -4.34 -56.59 -40.68
C GLU A 73 -4.49 -56.13 -39.22
N THR A 74 -4.13 -57.00 -38.26
CA THR A 74 -4.11 -56.64 -36.83
C THR A 74 -3.06 -55.56 -36.55
N THR A 75 -1.86 -55.68 -37.13
CA THR A 75 -0.78 -54.69 -36.96
C THR A 75 -1.17 -53.34 -37.55
N LEU A 76 -1.81 -53.32 -38.73
CA LEU A 76 -2.31 -52.09 -39.35
C LEU A 76 -3.41 -51.46 -38.50
N SER A 77 -4.38 -52.24 -38.05
CA SER A 77 -5.46 -51.76 -37.17
C SER A 77 -4.94 -51.22 -35.84
N LEU A 78 -3.92 -51.86 -35.27
CA LEU A 78 -3.27 -51.39 -34.04
C LEU A 78 -2.50 -50.08 -34.26
N ALA A 79 -1.81 -49.93 -35.40
CA ALA A 79 -1.12 -48.71 -35.76
C ALA A 79 -2.12 -47.54 -35.94
N ASP A 80 -3.24 -47.78 -36.62
CA ASP A 80 -4.31 -46.80 -36.78
C ASP A 80 -4.91 -46.41 -35.42
N ALA A 81 -5.18 -47.38 -34.55
CA ALA A 81 -5.66 -47.12 -33.19
C ALA A 81 -4.65 -46.29 -32.38
N GLN A 82 -3.35 -46.56 -32.52
CA GLN A 82 -2.29 -45.80 -31.84
C GLN A 82 -2.19 -44.36 -32.35
N LEU A 83 -2.38 -44.13 -33.65
CA LEU A 83 -2.40 -42.81 -34.25
C LEU A 83 -3.59 -42.00 -33.71
N ILE A 84 -4.80 -42.58 -33.72
CA ILE A 84 -6.01 -41.91 -33.22
C ILE A 84 -5.91 -41.67 -31.70
N ALA A 85 -5.30 -42.59 -30.95
CA ALA A 85 -5.03 -42.38 -29.52
C ALA A 85 -4.07 -41.18 -29.29
N ALA A 86 -3.06 -41.01 -30.15
CA ALA A 86 -2.17 -39.86 -30.09
C ALA A 86 -2.91 -38.55 -30.41
N GLU A 87 -3.82 -38.54 -31.38
CA GLU A 87 -4.68 -37.38 -31.68
C GLU A 87 -5.57 -37.02 -30.49
N ALA A 88 -6.18 -38.01 -29.82
CA ALA A 88 -6.99 -37.76 -28.62
C ALA A 88 -6.15 -37.19 -27.47
N GLN A 89 -4.89 -37.63 -27.35
CA GLN A 89 -3.96 -37.10 -26.35
C GLN A 89 -3.53 -35.67 -26.69
N GLU A 90 -3.28 -35.35 -27.96
CA GLU A 90 -3.04 -33.98 -28.42
C GLU A 90 -4.20 -33.05 -28.08
N LYS A 91 -5.44 -33.46 -28.36
CA LYS A 91 -6.64 -32.70 -27.97
C LYS A 91 -6.79 -32.55 -26.45
N SER A 92 -6.33 -33.52 -25.66
CA SER A 92 -6.32 -33.40 -24.20
C SER A 92 -5.35 -32.31 -23.74
N PHE A 93 -4.17 -32.21 -24.36
CA PHE A 93 -3.21 -31.15 -24.04
C PHE A 93 -3.70 -29.78 -24.49
N GLU A 94 -4.32 -29.68 -25.68
CA GLU A 94 -4.95 -28.44 -26.14
C GLU A 94 -6.00 -27.95 -25.15
N TYR A 95 -6.88 -28.84 -24.68
CA TYR A 95 -7.91 -28.52 -23.70
C TYR A 95 -7.31 -28.03 -22.38
N GLN A 96 -6.33 -28.75 -21.81
CA GLN A 96 -5.66 -28.35 -20.57
C GLN A 96 -4.96 -26.99 -20.69
N LYS A 97 -4.28 -26.76 -21.83
CA LYS A 97 -3.66 -25.46 -22.12
C LYS A 97 -4.72 -24.35 -22.16
N LYS A 98 -5.84 -24.59 -22.81
CA LYS A 98 -6.91 -23.60 -22.92
C LYS A 98 -7.55 -23.31 -21.57
N LEU A 99 -7.79 -24.33 -20.76
CA LEU A 99 -8.28 -24.19 -19.39
C LEU A 99 -7.33 -23.31 -18.56
N ALA A 100 -6.02 -23.54 -18.63
CA ALA A 100 -5.02 -22.74 -17.92
C ALA A 100 -4.96 -21.27 -18.42
N GLU A 101 -5.13 -21.04 -19.72
CA GLU A 101 -5.22 -19.68 -20.28
C GLU A 101 -6.46 -18.94 -19.75
N ILE A 102 -7.60 -19.63 -19.70
CA ILE A 102 -8.86 -19.10 -19.18
C ILE A 102 -8.73 -18.77 -17.70
N THR A 103 -8.21 -19.70 -16.87
CA THR A 103 -8.05 -19.46 -15.44
C THR A 103 -7.13 -18.28 -15.16
N LYS A 104 -6.01 -18.17 -15.89
CA LYS A 104 -5.09 -17.03 -15.80
C LYS A 104 -5.78 -15.71 -16.18
N TYR A 105 -6.56 -15.70 -17.26
CA TYR A 105 -7.29 -14.52 -17.69
C TYR A 105 -8.32 -14.07 -16.64
N LEU A 106 -9.10 -15.02 -16.11
CA LEU A 106 -10.10 -14.76 -15.07
C LEU A 106 -9.47 -14.31 -13.75
N PHE A 107 -8.31 -14.87 -13.39
CA PHE A 107 -7.52 -14.37 -12.27
C PHE A 107 -7.11 -12.91 -12.50
N GLY A 108 -6.53 -12.60 -13.66
CA GLY A 108 -6.16 -11.23 -14.04
C GLY A 108 -7.33 -10.25 -13.95
N LEU A 109 -8.51 -10.65 -14.43
CA LEU A 109 -9.74 -9.88 -14.32
C LEU A 109 -10.12 -9.63 -12.85
N GLY A 110 -10.10 -10.68 -12.03
CA GLY A 110 -10.48 -10.61 -10.62
C GLY A 110 -9.51 -9.84 -9.72
N VAL A 111 -8.21 -9.75 -10.06
CA VAL A 111 -7.24 -8.99 -9.26
C VAL A 111 -7.18 -7.50 -9.62
N SER A 112 -7.93 -7.06 -10.63
CA SER A 112 -7.89 -5.68 -11.14
C SER A 112 -8.37 -4.64 -10.10
N ASN A 113 -9.45 -4.93 -9.38
CA ASN A 113 -9.95 -4.14 -8.25
C ASN A 113 -10.91 -4.99 -7.39
N ILE A 114 -11.24 -4.51 -6.19
CA ILE A 114 -12.03 -5.27 -5.20
C ILE A 114 -13.44 -5.58 -5.73
N ALA A 115 -14.06 -4.66 -6.47
CA ALA A 115 -15.41 -4.87 -6.99
C ALA A 115 -15.41 -5.92 -8.12
N ALA A 116 -14.47 -5.82 -9.06
CA ALA A 116 -14.24 -6.83 -10.08
C ALA A 116 -13.97 -8.21 -9.48
N ASN A 117 -13.14 -8.29 -8.42
CA ASN A 117 -12.89 -9.53 -7.69
C ASN A 117 -14.20 -10.19 -7.24
N ARG A 118 -15.04 -9.43 -6.53
CA ARG A 118 -16.32 -9.90 -6.00
C ARG A 118 -17.28 -10.36 -7.10
N CYS A 119 -17.34 -9.61 -8.21
CA CYS A 119 -18.15 -9.98 -9.37
C CYS A 119 -17.67 -11.29 -9.99
N VAL A 120 -16.36 -11.44 -10.21
CA VAL A 120 -15.76 -12.67 -10.77
C VAL A 120 -16.01 -13.86 -9.83
N VAL A 121 -15.70 -13.73 -8.54
CA VAL A 121 -15.90 -14.80 -7.55
C VAL A 121 -17.36 -15.25 -7.54
N ARG A 122 -18.29 -14.31 -7.46
CA ARG A 122 -19.74 -14.61 -7.43
C ARG A 122 -20.18 -15.32 -8.70
N GLU A 123 -19.79 -14.84 -9.87
CA GLU A 123 -20.17 -15.43 -11.15
C GLU A 123 -19.63 -16.87 -11.28
N LEU A 124 -18.36 -17.09 -10.90
CA LEU A 124 -17.76 -18.42 -10.91
C LEU A 124 -18.47 -19.38 -9.96
N GLU A 125 -18.81 -18.96 -8.74
CA GLU A 125 -19.55 -19.77 -7.77
C GLU A 125 -20.96 -20.12 -8.24
N MET A 126 -21.68 -19.15 -8.84
CA MET A 126 -23.00 -19.39 -9.42
C MET A 126 -22.94 -20.42 -10.55
N ARG A 127 -21.98 -20.28 -11.47
CA ARG A 127 -21.81 -21.24 -12.58
C ARG A 127 -21.45 -22.62 -12.07
N LEU A 128 -20.53 -22.73 -11.12
CA LEU A 128 -20.16 -24.02 -10.53
C LEU A 128 -21.33 -24.72 -9.85
N SER A 129 -22.24 -23.96 -9.24
CA SER A 129 -23.41 -24.47 -8.52
C SER A 129 -24.58 -24.83 -9.45
N ASN A 130 -24.72 -24.13 -10.58
CA ASN A 130 -25.80 -24.35 -11.55
C ASN A 130 -25.42 -25.34 -12.66
N ALA A 131 -24.13 -25.57 -12.89
CA ALA A 131 -23.65 -26.44 -13.96
C ALA A 131 -23.87 -27.90 -13.63
N LYS A 132 -24.40 -28.64 -14.61
CA LYS A 132 -24.45 -30.11 -14.54
C LYS A 132 -23.04 -30.70 -14.62
N GLU A 133 -22.90 -31.94 -14.18
CA GLU A 133 -21.62 -32.66 -14.20
C GLU A 133 -21.08 -32.82 -15.63
N GLU A 134 -21.97 -32.88 -16.62
CA GLU A 134 -21.59 -32.99 -18.03
C GLU A 134 -21.16 -31.66 -18.68
N GLU A 135 -21.51 -30.51 -18.08
CA GLU A 135 -21.24 -29.16 -18.64
C GLU A 135 -19.87 -28.61 -18.21
N ILE A 136 -19.37 -29.05 -17.06
CA ILE A 136 -18.05 -28.74 -16.53
C ILE A 136 -17.48 -30.03 -15.95
N ASP A 137 -16.48 -30.59 -16.63
CA ASP A 137 -15.80 -31.79 -16.15
C ASP A 137 -15.03 -31.55 -14.84
N GLU A 138 -14.63 -32.65 -14.20
CA GLU A 138 -13.98 -32.61 -12.89
C GLU A 138 -12.68 -31.78 -12.88
N LEU A 139 -11.88 -31.85 -13.95
CA LEU A 139 -10.63 -31.09 -14.04
C LEU A 139 -10.92 -29.58 -14.08
N ALA A 140 -11.83 -29.15 -14.96
CA ALA A 140 -12.23 -27.75 -15.02
C ALA A 140 -12.88 -27.28 -13.72
N ARG A 141 -13.70 -28.13 -13.10
CA ARG A 141 -14.36 -27.84 -11.82
C ARG A 141 -13.35 -27.63 -10.69
N GLU A 142 -12.32 -28.46 -10.62
CA GLU A 142 -11.26 -28.32 -9.63
C GLU A 142 -10.43 -27.04 -9.85
N GLU A 143 -10.03 -26.77 -11.09
CA GLU A 143 -9.29 -25.56 -11.46
C GLU A 143 -10.07 -24.28 -11.14
N ILE A 144 -11.36 -24.23 -11.46
CA ILE A 144 -12.20 -23.06 -11.16
C ILE A 144 -12.40 -22.92 -9.63
N LYS A 145 -12.55 -24.02 -8.88
CA LYS A 145 -12.59 -23.96 -7.40
C LYS A 145 -11.30 -23.42 -6.82
N ASN A 146 -10.15 -23.84 -7.35
CA ASN A 146 -8.84 -23.33 -6.94
C ASN A 146 -8.73 -21.83 -7.21
N LEU A 147 -9.10 -21.40 -8.41
CA LEU A 147 -9.16 -19.99 -8.79
C LEU A 147 -10.04 -19.16 -7.84
N VAL A 148 -11.24 -19.65 -7.49
CA VAL A 148 -12.12 -18.97 -6.52
C VAL A 148 -11.45 -18.81 -5.15
N ARG A 149 -10.74 -19.84 -4.66
CA ARG A 149 -9.99 -19.73 -3.39
C ARG A 149 -8.89 -18.70 -3.48
N GLU A 150 -8.11 -18.69 -4.56
CA GLU A 150 -7.05 -17.71 -4.79
C GLU A 150 -7.58 -16.28 -4.87
N LEU A 151 -8.69 -16.06 -5.59
CA LEU A 151 -9.33 -14.76 -5.70
C LEU A 151 -9.84 -14.23 -4.36
N LYS A 152 -10.38 -15.09 -3.49
CA LYS A 152 -10.79 -14.72 -2.12
C LYS A 152 -9.61 -14.33 -1.24
N LEU A 153 -8.49 -15.05 -1.35
CA LEU A 153 -7.25 -14.67 -0.65
C LEU A 153 -6.73 -13.32 -1.17
N GLN A 154 -6.80 -13.10 -2.48
CA GLN A 154 -6.42 -11.82 -3.07
C GLN A 154 -7.33 -10.68 -2.60
N GLU A 155 -8.65 -10.89 -2.48
CA GLU A 155 -9.58 -9.88 -1.96
C GLU A 155 -9.17 -9.43 -0.56
N ASP A 156 -8.86 -10.38 0.34
CA ASP A 156 -8.39 -10.07 1.70
C ASP A 156 -7.11 -9.22 1.70
N ILE A 157 -6.15 -9.54 0.81
CA ILE A 157 -4.93 -8.72 0.63
C ILE A 157 -5.28 -7.31 0.17
N MET A 158 -6.17 -7.17 -0.82
CA MET A 158 -6.59 -5.86 -1.35
C MET A 158 -7.30 -5.02 -0.29
N GLN A 159 -8.16 -5.63 0.53
CA GLN A 159 -8.81 -4.95 1.65
C GLN A 159 -7.80 -4.48 2.70
N LYS A 160 -6.82 -5.32 3.05
CA LYS A 160 -5.73 -4.95 3.97
C LYS A 160 -4.91 -3.78 3.43
N GLN A 161 -4.58 -3.79 2.14
CA GLN A 161 -3.88 -2.69 1.48
C GLN A 161 -4.68 -1.39 1.51
N SER A 162 -5.99 -1.45 1.22
CA SER A 162 -6.88 -0.28 1.29
C SER A 162 -6.89 0.33 2.70
N ASN A 163 -7.06 -0.52 3.72
CA ASN A 163 -7.07 -0.09 5.13
C ASN A 163 -5.73 0.51 5.58
N LEU A 164 -4.61 -0.05 5.12
CA LEU A 164 -3.28 0.50 5.41
C LEU A 164 -3.09 1.87 4.74
N ASN A 165 -3.57 2.04 3.50
CA ASN A 165 -3.47 3.30 2.79
C ASN A 165 -4.29 4.42 3.48
N GLU A 166 -5.49 4.10 3.97
CA GLU A 166 -6.29 5.05 4.76
C GLU A 166 -5.59 5.45 6.06
N LYS A 167 -5.00 4.49 6.78
CA LYS A 167 -4.20 4.79 7.98
C LYS A 167 -3.01 5.68 7.66
N LEU A 168 -2.33 5.43 6.54
CA LEU A 168 -1.18 6.21 6.10
C LEU A 168 -1.57 7.66 5.79
N LYS A 169 -2.68 7.88 5.09
CA LYS A 169 -3.24 9.23 4.87
C LYS A 169 -3.54 9.94 6.18
N SER A 170 -4.22 9.26 7.12
CA SER A 170 -4.51 9.84 8.43
C SER A 170 -3.25 10.19 9.23
N LEU A 171 -2.19 9.40 9.12
CA LEU A 171 -0.90 9.70 9.74
C LEU A 171 -0.22 10.90 9.07
N ASP A 172 -0.27 11.00 7.74
CA ASP A 172 0.27 12.14 6.99
C ASP A 172 -0.42 13.46 7.37
N ASP A 173 -1.75 13.44 7.50
CA ASP A 173 -2.53 14.59 7.97
C ASP A 173 -2.13 15.03 9.39
N LYS A 174 -1.92 14.06 10.30
CA LYS A 174 -1.45 14.33 11.67
C LYS A 174 -0.04 14.90 11.70
N ILE A 175 0.85 14.43 10.81
CA ILE A 175 2.20 14.97 10.71
C ILE A 175 2.15 16.44 10.30
N LYS A 176 1.37 16.77 9.26
CA LYS A 176 1.16 18.17 8.84
C LYS A 176 0.62 19.05 9.96
N GLU A 177 -0.35 18.54 10.73
CA GLU A 177 -0.88 19.25 11.89
C GLU A 177 0.20 19.49 12.96
N PHE A 178 1.02 18.48 13.28
CA PHE A 178 2.11 18.64 14.23
C PHE A 178 3.19 19.61 13.75
N GLU A 179 3.50 19.63 12.45
CA GLU A 179 4.43 20.58 11.86
C GLU A 179 3.90 22.01 11.99
N GLY A 180 2.64 22.26 11.63
CA GLY A 180 2.02 23.59 11.80
C GLY A 180 2.00 24.05 13.25
N ASN A 181 1.61 23.18 14.18
CA ASN A 181 1.63 23.47 15.62
C ASN A 181 3.05 23.79 16.15
N LYS A 182 4.07 23.15 15.57
CA LYS A 182 5.47 23.42 15.92
C LYS A 182 5.88 24.81 15.42
N GLU A 183 5.56 25.16 14.17
CA GLU A 183 5.86 26.49 13.61
C GLU A 183 5.18 27.63 14.39
N GLU A 184 3.93 27.43 14.81
CA GLU A 184 3.21 28.39 15.65
C GLU A 184 3.91 28.59 17.00
N LYS A 185 4.29 27.49 17.66
CA LYS A 185 5.03 27.54 18.93
C LYS A 185 6.39 28.19 18.77
N ASP A 186 7.14 27.88 17.71
CA ASP A 186 8.44 28.50 17.43
C ASP A 186 8.30 30.01 17.20
N SER A 187 7.23 30.44 16.53
CA SER A 187 6.91 31.87 16.33
C SER A 187 6.53 32.55 17.65
N TYR A 188 5.75 31.87 18.49
CA TYR A 188 5.40 32.37 19.82
C TYR A 188 6.62 32.51 20.72
N ILE A 189 7.52 31.52 20.73
CA ILE A 189 8.79 31.56 21.47
C ILE A 189 9.62 32.76 21.04
N LYS A 190 9.82 32.98 19.73
CA LYS A 190 10.54 34.17 19.23
C LYS A 190 9.91 35.48 19.69
N SER A 191 8.58 35.56 19.73
CA SER A 191 7.90 36.76 20.21
C SER A 191 8.13 37.03 21.70
N LEU A 192 8.28 35.98 22.50
CA LEU A 192 8.61 36.08 23.92
C LEU A 192 10.08 36.46 24.12
N GLU A 193 10.99 35.91 23.32
CA GLU A 193 12.42 36.26 23.35
C GLU A 193 12.61 37.77 23.10
N ILE A 194 11.95 38.34 22.07
CA ILE A 194 11.99 39.79 21.80
C ILE A 194 11.47 40.60 22.98
N LYS A 195 10.34 40.20 23.58
CA LYS A 195 9.78 40.91 24.75
C LYS A 195 10.70 40.87 25.97
N ILE A 196 11.43 39.77 26.16
CA ILE A 196 12.41 39.64 27.24
C ILE A 196 13.56 40.61 27.00
N GLU A 197 14.08 40.69 25.78
CA GLU A 197 15.13 41.64 25.39
C GLU A 197 14.71 43.09 25.62
N ASP A 198 13.51 43.48 25.17
CA ASP A 198 12.96 44.83 25.39
C ASP A 198 12.88 45.19 26.89
N LEU A 199 12.42 44.25 27.73
CA LEU A 199 12.32 44.45 29.17
C LEU A 199 13.69 44.53 29.85
N GLU A 200 14.67 43.75 29.38
CA GLU A 200 16.04 43.80 29.88
C GLU A 200 16.69 45.17 29.60
N ASP A 201 16.47 45.72 28.40
CA ASP A 201 16.91 47.06 28.03
C ASP A 201 16.24 48.16 28.88
N GLU A 202 14.92 48.05 29.11
CA GLU A 202 14.19 48.99 29.98
C GLU A 202 14.73 48.94 31.42
N ILE A 203 14.96 47.74 31.96
CA ILE A 203 15.57 47.56 33.29
C ILE A 203 16.96 48.19 33.33
N HIS A 204 17.78 48.01 32.30
CA HIS A 204 19.11 48.60 32.22
C HIS A 204 19.05 50.13 32.21
N PHE A 205 18.15 50.71 31.41
CA PHE A 205 17.90 52.14 31.36
C PHE A 205 17.50 52.70 32.73
N LEU A 206 16.46 52.12 33.35
CA LEU A 206 15.95 52.55 34.67
C LEU A 206 17.01 52.42 35.77
N LYS A 207 17.85 51.37 35.75
CA LYS A 207 18.98 51.24 36.68
C LYS A 207 19.96 52.39 36.52
N SER A 208 20.30 52.76 35.28
CA SER A 208 21.22 53.86 35.00
C SER A 208 20.67 55.20 35.50
N GLU A 209 19.38 55.44 35.32
CA GLU A 209 18.70 56.66 35.75
C GLU A 209 18.63 56.76 37.28
N ASN A 210 18.25 55.66 37.94
CA ASN A 210 18.26 55.59 39.41
C ASN A 210 19.64 55.92 40.00
N VAL A 211 20.73 55.45 39.39
CA VAL A 211 22.09 55.78 39.81
C VAL A 211 22.39 57.28 39.67
N LYS A 212 21.94 57.91 38.57
CA LYS A 212 22.10 59.36 38.36
C LYS A 212 21.32 60.16 39.41
N VAL A 213 20.04 59.85 39.60
CA VAL A 213 19.17 60.51 40.59
C VAL A 213 19.75 60.36 42.01
N LYS A 214 20.23 59.17 42.37
CA LYS A 214 20.85 58.94 43.69
C LYS A 214 22.13 59.78 43.88
N ARG A 215 22.95 59.93 42.85
CA ARG A 215 24.12 60.83 42.88
C ARG A 215 23.72 62.29 43.06
N GLU A 216 22.71 62.75 42.34
CA GLU A 216 22.21 64.14 42.48
C GLU A 216 21.66 64.41 43.87
N MET A 217 20.86 63.49 44.43
CA MET A 217 20.38 63.60 45.79
C MET A 217 21.52 63.67 46.80
N ASN A 218 22.54 62.82 46.66
CA ASN A 218 23.71 62.85 47.54
C ASN A 218 24.47 64.17 47.42
N ASN A 219 24.69 64.68 46.20
CA ASN A 219 25.34 65.98 45.99
C ASN A 219 24.54 67.12 46.65
N LYS A 220 23.21 67.15 46.49
CA LYS A 220 22.32 68.10 47.17
C LYS A 220 22.45 67.99 48.70
N LYS A 221 22.48 66.78 49.26
CA LYS A 221 22.70 66.55 50.70
C LYS A 221 24.06 67.10 51.16
N TYR A 222 25.15 66.83 50.45
CA TYR A 222 26.47 67.37 50.79
C TYR A 222 26.51 68.90 50.75
N LYS A 223 25.86 69.53 49.75
CA LYS A 223 25.75 71.00 49.71
C LYS A 223 25.01 71.55 50.93
N ILE A 224 23.89 70.95 51.31
CA ILE A 224 23.13 71.37 52.51
C ILE A 224 24.00 71.23 53.78
N LEU A 225 24.66 70.09 53.96
CA LEU A 225 25.57 69.87 55.11
C LEU A 225 26.72 70.87 55.13
N PHE A 226 27.30 71.18 53.98
CA PHE A 226 28.36 72.18 53.84
C PHE A 226 27.89 73.58 54.27
N TYR A 227 26.71 74.02 53.82
CA TYR A 227 26.13 75.30 54.25
C TYR A 227 25.84 75.35 55.76
N ILE A 228 25.36 74.25 56.35
CA ILE A 228 25.17 74.14 57.80
C ILE A 228 26.52 74.28 58.53
N PHE A 229 27.56 73.59 58.07
CA PHE A 229 28.90 73.65 58.67
C PHE A 229 29.49 75.07 58.65
N ILE A 230 29.41 75.77 57.50
CA ILE A 230 29.83 77.16 57.39
C ILE A 230 29.05 78.05 58.36
N GLY A 231 27.72 77.89 58.44
CA GLY A 231 26.88 78.66 59.35
C GLY A 231 27.31 78.51 60.81
N VAL A 232 27.58 77.28 61.27
CA VAL A 232 28.07 77.00 62.63
C VAL A 232 29.45 77.63 62.87
N ALA A 233 30.35 77.57 61.89
CA ALA A 233 31.69 78.15 61.99
C ALA A 233 31.63 79.70 62.10
N ILE A 234 30.77 80.36 61.32
CA ILE A 234 30.56 81.81 61.40
C ILE A 234 30.03 82.21 62.78
N VAL A 235 29.00 81.52 63.30
CA VAL A 235 28.44 81.81 64.63
C VAL A 235 29.51 81.66 65.71
N SER A 236 30.34 80.62 65.62
CA SER A 236 31.44 80.38 66.56
C SER A 236 32.52 81.46 66.49
N LEU A 237 32.89 81.91 65.28
CA LEU A 237 33.83 83.01 65.07
C LEU A 237 33.30 84.32 65.69
N VAL A 238 32.02 84.64 65.45
CA VAL A 238 31.37 85.83 66.03
C VAL A 238 31.38 85.77 67.55
N ALA A 239 31.04 84.62 68.14
CA ALA A 239 31.09 84.42 69.59
C ALA A 239 32.51 84.59 70.15
N PHE A 240 33.53 84.11 69.44
CA PHE A 240 34.93 84.26 69.82
C PHE A 240 35.38 85.74 69.77
N ILE A 241 35.04 86.46 68.71
CA ILE A 241 35.35 87.90 68.58
C ILE A 241 34.67 88.70 69.70
N LEU A 242 33.39 88.45 69.97
CA LEU A 242 32.66 89.07 71.08
C LEU A 242 33.32 88.79 72.43
N SER A 243 33.83 87.57 72.63
CA SER A 243 34.56 87.19 73.84
C SER A 243 35.88 87.96 74.00
N ILE A 244 36.63 88.16 72.91
CA ILE A 244 37.85 88.98 72.92
C ILE A 244 37.53 90.45 73.24
N ILE A 245 36.50 91.02 72.62
CA ILE A 245 36.07 92.41 72.86
C ILE A 245 35.66 92.58 74.33
N ALA A 246 34.87 91.64 74.87
CA ALA A 246 34.47 91.64 76.27
C ALA A 246 35.67 91.57 77.23
N LEU A 247 36.73 90.84 76.86
CA LEU A 247 37.97 90.76 77.63
C LEU A 247 38.77 92.07 77.57
N ALA A 248 38.83 92.71 76.39
CA ALA A 248 39.54 93.97 76.18
C ALA A 248 38.90 95.16 76.92
N LEU A 249 37.57 95.16 77.06
CA LEU A 249 36.82 96.18 77.82
C LEU A 249 36.93 96.03 79.35
N LYS A 250 37.49 94.92 79.84
CA LYS A 250 37.62 94.61 81.28
C LYS A 250 39.00 94.93 81.87
N LYS A 251 39.87 95.58 81.09
CA LYS A 251 41.19 96.12 81.47
C LYS A 251 41.12 97.63 81.60
#